data_AF-A0A350XSH3-F1
#
_entry.id   AF-A0A350XSH3-F1
#
_cell.length_a   1.000
_cell.length_b   1.000
_cell.length_c   1.000
_cell.angle_alpha   90.00
_cell.angle_beta   90.00
_cell.angle_gamma   90.00
#
_symmetry.space_group_name_H-M   'P 1'
#
loop_
_entity.id
_entity.type
_entity.pdbx_description
1 polymer ?
#
loop_
_entity_poly.entity_id
_entity_poly.type
_entity_poly.pdbx_seq_one_letter_code
_entity_poly.pdbx_strand_id
1 'polypeptide(L)'
;MPIDREVLDAVLEMDEHELRRLLILARARLENHGVQFDAGAPAVSLRRQWVRCGKDTCTRCPHGPYWYAYWREDGRRRSRYVGKLEDGIDPMPGRAPVGG
;
A
#
# COMPACT_ATOMS: atom_id res chain seq x y z
N MET A 1 -1.31 -10.00 -12.39
CA MET A 1 -0.27 -9.02 -12.72
C MET A 1 -0.13 -8.05 -11.55
N PRO A 2 1.08 -7.59 -11.22
CA PRO A 2 1.23 -6.46 -10.30
C PRO A 2 0.51 -5.23 -10.86
N ILE A 3 0.07 -4.31 -9.99
CA ILE A 3 -0.43 -3.01 -10.44
C ILE A 3 0.76 -2.26 -11.05
N ASP A 4 0.55 -1.64 -12.21
CA ASP A 4 1.58 -0.87 -12.91
C ASP A 4 1.99 0.35 -12.07
N ARG A 5 3.25 0.77 -12.17
CA ARG A 5 3.76 1.97 -11.51
C ARG A 5 2.99 3.22 -11.95
N GLU A 6 2.67 3.35 -13.23
CA GLU A 6 1.91 4.50 -13.75
C GLU A 6 0.53 4.61 -13.10
N VAL A 7 -0.11 3.47 -12.81
CA VAL A 7 -1.39 3.45 -12.10
C VAL A 7 -1.23 3.87 -10.64
N LEU A 8 -0.15 3.45 -9.97
CA LEU A 8 0.13 3.88 -8.60
C LEU A 8 0.36 5.39 -8.53
N ASP A 9 1.19 5.91 -9.42
CA ASP A 9 1.51 7.34 -9.49
C ASP A 9 0.24 8.15 -9.80
N ALA A 10 -0.62 7.68 -10.73
CA ALA A 10 -1.91 8.31 -11.00
C ALA A 10 -2.82 8.35 -9.77
N VAL A 11 -2.89 7.28 -8.96
CA VAL A 11 -3.71 7.25 -7.74
C VAL A 11 -3.22 8.24 -6.68
N LEU A 12 -1.91 8.51 -6.63
CA LEU A 12 -1.34 9.45 -5.67
C LEU A 12 -1.62 10.92 -6.00
N GLU A 13 -1.78 11.22 -7.29
CA GLU A 13 -2.11 12.56 -7.78
C GLU A 13 -3.62 12.83 -7.83
N MET A 14 -4.46 11.80 -7.65
CA MET A 14 -5.93 11.94 -7.68
C MET A 14 -6.44 12.80 -6.53
N ASP A 15 -7.42 13.64 -6.84
CA ASP A 15 -8.14 14.40 -5.83
C ASP A 15 -9.14 13.54 -5.03
N GLU A 16 -9.74 14.13 -4.00
CA GLU A 16 -10.69 13.43 -3.12
C GLU A 16 -11.93 12.89 -3.87
N HIS A 17 -12.39 13.58 -4.92
CA HIS A 17 -13.54 13.15 -5.71
C HIS A 17 -13.18 11.95 -6.59
N GLU A 18 -12.03 12.02 -7.25
CA GLU A 18 -11.48 10.95 -8.07
C GLU A 18 -11.19 9.69 -7.25
N LEU A 19 -10.57 9.87 -6.06
CA LEU A 19 -10.31 8.78 -5.12
C LEU A 19 -11.61 8.10 -4.65
N ARG A 20 -12.66 8.88 -4.34
CA ARG A 20 -13.97 8.29 -4.00
C ARG A 20 -14.56 7.49 -5.15
N ARG A 21 -14.49 8.01 -6.38
CA ARG A 21 -14.99 7.30 -7.57
C ARG A 21 -14.21 6.02 -7.82
N LEU A 22 -12.88 6.05 -7.69
CA LEU A 22 -12.03 4.87 -7.77
C LEU A 22 -12.39 3.84 -6.69
N LEU A 23 -12.58 4.28 -5.44
CA LEU A 23 -12.97 3.41 -4.33
C LEU A 23 -14.31 2.72 -4.61
N ILE A 24 -15.32 3.45 -5.07
CA ILE A 24 -16.63 2.89 -5.44
C ILE A 24 -16.48 1.82 -6.51
N LEU A 25 -15.73 2.11 -7.58
CA LEU A 25 -15.50 1.16 -8.68
C LEU A 25 -14.75 -0.08 -8.21
N ALA A 26 -13.66 0.09 -7.46
CA ALA A 26 -12.84 -1.00 -6.94
C ALA A 26 -13.63 -1.89 -5.99
N ARG A 27 -14.41 -1.29 -5.09
CA ARG A 27 -15.28 -2.00 -4.14
C ARG A 27 -16.34 -2.82 -4.88
N ALA A 28 -17.08 -2.21 -5.81
CA ALA A 28 -18.10 -2.91 -6.58
C ALA A 28 -17.51 -4.10 -7.37
N ARG A 29 -16.31 -3.94 -7.93
CA ARG A 29 -15.63 -5.03 -8.65
C ARG A 29 -15.21 -6.16 -7.71
N LEU A 30 -14.72 -5.85 -6.52
CA LEU A 30 -14.35 -6.84 -5.51
C LEU A 30 -15.59 -7.60 -4.99
N GLU A 31 -16.69 -6.90 -4.73
CA GLU A 31 -17.97 -7.52 -4.35
C GLU A 31 -18.50 -8.47 -5.44
N ASN A 32 -18.40 -8.07 -6.72
CA ASN A 32 -18.74 -8.94 -7.85
C ASN A 32 -17.86 -10.21 -7.94
N HIS A 33 -16.67 -10.18 -7.33
CA HIS A 33 -15.80 -11.35 -7.18
C HIS A 33 -16.00 -12.10 -5.86
N GLY A 34 -17.05 -11.78 -5.10
CA GLY A 34 -17.40 -12.45 -3.85
C GLY A 34 -16.61 -11.98 -2.64
N VAL A 35 -15.84 -10.89 -2.74
CA VAL A 35 -15.15 -10.30 -1.59
C VAL A 35 -16.16 -9.54 -0.75
N GLN A 36 -16.29 -9.92 0.51
CA GLN A 36 -17.13 -9.22 1.48
C GLN A 36 -16.28 -8.18 2.21
N PHE A 37 -16.80 -6.97 2.33
CA PHE A 37 -16.22 -5.92 3.17
C PHE A 37 -17.06 -5.85 4.44
N ASP A 38 -16.53 -6.39 5.53
CA ASP A 38 -17.11 -6.19 6.85
C ASP A 38 -16.99 -4.70 7.25
N ALA A 39 -18.02 -4.17 7.92
CA ALA A 39 -17.99 -2.80 8.45
C ALA A 39 -16.85 -2.57 9.47
N GLY A 40 -16.18 -3.65 9.90
CA GLY A 40 -14.97 -3.66 10.74
C GLY A 40 -13.67 -3.88 9.98
N ALA A 41 -13.65 -3.70 8.64
CA ALA A 41 -12.47 -3.93 7.81
C ALA A 41 -11.22 -3.38 8.50
N PRO A 42 -10.20 -4.22 8.71
CA PRO A 42 -9.06 -3.89 9.55
C PRO A 42 -8.38 -2.64 9.02
N ALA A 43 -8.16 -1.66 9.89
CA ALA A 43 -7.46 -0.44 9.54
C ALA A 43 -6.10 -0.78 8.92
N VAL A 44 -5.96 -0.53 7.62
CA VAL A 44 -4.71 -0.70 6.90
C VAL A 44 -3.74 0.36 7.39
N SER A 45 -2.52 -0.06 7.74
CA SER A 45 -1.41 0.85 8.03
C SER A 45 -0.34 0.71 6.96
N LEU A 46 0.11 1.84 6.43
CA LEU A 46 1.21 1.90 5.47
C LEU A 46 2.52 2.15 6.22
N ARG A 47 3.58 1.43 5.88
CA ARG A 47 4.93 1.64 6.44
C ARG A 47 6.00 1.59 5.36
N ARG A 48 6.95 2.53 5.43
CA ARG A 48 8.19 2.51 4.65
C ARG A 48 9.16 1.49 5.23
N GLN A 49 9.79 0.71 4.36
CA GLN A 49 10.78 -0.30 4.73
C GLN A 49 11.98 -0.29 3.79
N TRP A 50 13.15 -0.47 4.39
CA TRP A 50 14.42 -0.70 3.69
C TRP A 50 14.74 -2.20 3.72
N VAL A 51 15.04 -2.79 2.57
CA VAL A 51 15.21 -4.24 2.41
C VAL A 51 16.64 -4.58 1.97
N ARG A 52 17.28 -5.53 2.64
CA ARG A 52 18.56 -6.10 2.18
C ARG A 52 18.25 -7.25 1.21
N CYS A 53 18.85 -7.24 0.02
CA CYS A 53 18.55 -8.24 -1.01
C CYS A 53 19.25 -9.59 -0.82
N GLY A 54 20.19 -9.72 0.12
CA GLY A 54 20.90 -10.95 0.42
C GLY A 54 21.92 -11.40 -0.64
N LYS A 55 22.21 -10.57 -1.66
CA LYS A 55 23.25 -10.86 -2.65
C LYS A 55 24.61 -10.40 -2.13
N ASP A 56 25.60 -11.30 -2.12
CA ASP A 56 26.96 -11.02 -1.63
C ASP A 56 27.66 -9.90 -2.42
N THR A 57 27.32 -9.74 -3.70
CA THR A 57 27.88 -8.71 -4.57
C THR A 57 27.14 -7.38 -4.52
N CYS A 58 26.11 -7.23 -3.68
CA CYS A 58 25.34 -6.00 -3.62
C CYS A 58 26.02 -4.93 -2.77
N THR A 59 26.53 -3.88 -3.43
CA THR A 59 27.13 -2.70 -2.77
C THR A 59 26.15 -1.57 -2.49
N ARG A 60 24.88 -1.70 -2.91
CA ARG A 60 23.83 -0.66 -2.84
C ARG A 60 22.72 -0.97 -1.83
N CYS A 61 22.94 -1.94 -0.96
CA CYS A 61 22.00 -2.25 0.12
C CYS A 61 22.12 -1.22 1.27
N PRO A 62 21.02 -0.95 2.01
CA PRO A 62 19.68 -1.50 1.81
C PRO A 62 18.90 -0.79 0.68
N HIS A 63 17.98 -1.50 0.03
CA HIS A 63 17.13 -0.96 -1.03
C HIS A 63 15.83 -0.38 -0.46
N GLY A 64 15.31 0.69 -1.08
CA GLY A 64 14.07 1.32 -0.65
C GLY A 64 14.11 2.85 -0.81
N PRO A 65 13.22 3.58 -0.08
CA PRO A 65 12.17 3.02 0.77
C PRO A 65 11.06 2.35 -0.05
N TYR A 66 10.62 1.17 0.38
CA TYR A 66 9.45 0.47 -0.17
C TYR A 66 8.25 0.64 0.74
N TRP A 67 7.07 0.81 0.16
CA TRP A 67 5.82 0.87 0.91
C TRP A 67 5.18 -0.50 1.05
N TYR A 68 4.78 -0.82 2.28
CA TYR A 68 4.02 -2.01 2.60
C TYR A 68 2.76 -1.65 3.37
N ALA A 69 1.65 -2.23 2.95
CA ALA A 69 0.39 -2.24 3.68
C ALA A 69 0.41 -3.37 4.71
N TYR A 70 -0.11 -3.09 5.90
CA TYR A 70 -0.26 -4.04 7.00
C TYR A 70 -1.68 -3.96 7.56
N TRP A 71 -2.32 -5.11 7.71
CA TRP A 71 -3.65 -5.25 8.31
C TRP A 71 -3.76 -6.57 9.07
N ARG A 72 -4.88 -6.79 9.77
CA ARG A 72 -5.19 -8.07 10.43
C ARG A 72 -6.43 -8.68 9.81
N GLU A 73 -6.32 -9.89 9.31
CA GLU A 73 -7.41 -10.64 8.68
C GLU A 73 -7.49 -12.00 9.36
N ASP A 74 -8.68 -12.40 9.83
CA ASP A 74 -8.91 -13.64 10.58
C ASP A 74 -7.93 -13.84 11.76
N GLY A 75 -7.67 -12.75 12.50
CA GLY A 75 -6.73 -12.75 13.63
C GLY A 75 -5.25 -12.84 13.25
N ARG A 76 -4.90 -12.92 11.96
CA ARG A 76 -3.53 -13.03 11.47
C ARG A 76 -3.03 -11.70 10.90
N ARG A 77 -1.79 -11.33 11.20
CA ARG A 77 -1.14 -10.17 10.58
C ARG A 77 -0.87 -10.49 9.11
N ARG A 78 -1.36 -9.63 8.23
CA ARG A 78 -1.11 -9.65 6.79
C ARG A 78 -0.25 -8.46 6.40
N SER A 79 0.47 -8.62 5.29
CA SER A 79 1.21 -7.55 4.66
C SER A 79 1.18 -7.66 3.14
N ARG A 80 1.20 -6.53 2.45
CA ARG A 80 1.32 -6.48 0.99
C ARG A 80 2.32 -5.41 0.59
N TYR A 81 3.19 -5.73 -0.34
CA TYR A 81 4.02 -4.74 -1.03
C TYR A 81 3.11 -3.85 -1.88
N VAL A 82 3.20 -2.55 -1.67
CA VAL A 82 2.41 -1.53 -2.39
C VAL A 82 3.20 -1.01 -3.57
N GLY A 83 4.48 -0.66 -3.36
CA GLY A 83 5.31 -0.10 -4.41
C GLY A 83 6.53 0.64 -3.88
N LYS A 84 7.35 1.14 -4.80
CA LYS A 84 8.33 2.19 -4.54
C LYS A 84 7.68 3.49 -5.00
N LEU A 85 7.27 4.32 -4.05
CA LEU A 85 6.73 5.66 -4.32
C LEU A 85 7.90 6.65 -4.33
N GLU A 86 7.80 7.72 -5.11
CA GLU A 86 8.86 8.73 -5.19
C GLU A 86 9.02 9.50 -3.87
N ASP A 87 10.22 10.03 -3.65
CA ASP A 87 10.53 10.79 -2.44
C ASP A 87 9.64 12.04 -2.37
N GLY A 88 8.92 12.20 -1.26
CA GLY A 88 7.98 13.30 -1.05
C GLY A 88 6.50 12.91 -1.15
N ILE A 89 6.19 11.75 -1.74
CA ILE A 89 4.82 11.22 -1.75
C ILE A 89 4.61 10.35 -0.50
N ASP A 90 3.98 10.94 0.52
CA ASP A 90 3.45 10.19 1.65
C ASP A 90 2.00 9.79 1.33
N PRO A 91 1.69 8.49 1.13
CA PRO A 91 0.32 8.03 0.91
C PRO A 91 -0.57 8.15 2.15
N MET A 92 -0.02 8.55 3.32
CA MET A 92 -0.79 8.94 4.50
C MET A 92 -0.22 10.21 5.16
N PRO A 93 -0.46 11.40 4.59
CA PRO A 93 -0.02 12.62 5.25
C PRO A 93 -0.71 12.76 6.61
N GLY A 94 0.09 12.93 7.68
CA GLY A 94 -0.41 13.30 9.01
C GLY A 94 -0.54 12.17 10.05
N ARG A 95 -0.11 10.94 9.77
CA ARG A 95 -0.06 9.88 10.80
C ARG A 95 1.34 9.76 11.38
N ALA A 96 1.49 10.01 12.69
CA ALA A 96 2.77 9.85 13.38
C ALA A 96 3.34 8.43 13.14
N PRO A 97 4.67 8.29 12.93
CA PRO A 97 5.27 6.98 12.72
C PRO A 97 4.99 6.10 13.94
N VAL A 98 4.40 4.93 13.69
CA VAL A 98 4.17 3.93 14.73
C VAL A 98 5.55 3.45 15.17
N GLY A 99 5.98 3.86 16.37
CA GLY A 99 7.28 3.55 16.96
C GLY A 99 7.64 2.07 16.88
N GLY A 100 8.94 1.82 16.68
CA GLY A 100 9.55 0.49 16.63
C GLY A 100 9.69 -0.18 17.98
#